data_AF-A0A673FUX5-F1
#
_entry.id   AF-A0A673FUX5-F1
#
_cell.length_a   1.000
_cell.length_b   1.000
_cell.length_c   1.000
_cell.angle_alpha   90.00
_cell.angle_beta   90.00
_cell.angle_gamma   90.00
#
_symmetry.space_group_name_H-M   'P 1'
#
loop_
_entity.id
_entity.type
_entity.pdbx_description
1 polymer ?
#
loop_
_entity_poly.entity_id
_entity_poly.type
_entity_poly.pdbx_seq_one_letter_code
_entity_poly.pdbx_strand_id
1 'polypeptide(L)'
;FCTLRFQIFKYLPGRNFTFWQWFDGVIELMKKHLKSHWNDGAILGFLNKQQAQDMLMSKPNGTFLLRFSDSEIGGITIAWVAENPNKAGERMVWNLMPFTTKDFSIRSLADRISDLNHLLFLYPNQPKEEVFSRYCTPPNCMHVFSCRQKCHQIIVCLIVSTVAVT
;
A
#
# COMPACT_ATOMS: atom_id res chain seq x y z
N PHE A 1 18.55 -10.10 21.23
CA PHE A 1 17.73 -11.34 21.13
C PHE A 1 16.55 -11.39 22.11
N CYS A 2 16.70 -11.06 23.40
CA CYS A 2 15.57 -11.09 24.36
C CYS A 2 14.49 -10.02 24.03
N THR A 3 14.90 -8.80 23.68
CA THR A 3 14.00 -7.66 23.39
C THR A 3 13.14 -7.83 22.13
N LEU A 4 13.68 -8.45 21.07
CA LEU A 4 12.94 -8.72 19.83
C LEU A 4 11.80 -9.73 20.07
N ARG A 5 12.05 -10.74 20.92
CA ARG A 5 11.04 -11.75 21.27
C ARG A 5 9.84 -11.13 21.98
N PHE A 6 10.05 -10.12 22.82
CA PHE A 6 8.95 -9.40 23.49
C PHE A 6 8.14 -8.51 22.55
N GLN A 7 8.75 -7.90 21.52
CA GLN A 7 8.03 -7.03 20.60
C GLN A 7 7.14 -7.79 19.61
N ILE A 8 7.55 -8.99 19.17
CA ILE A 8 6.80 -9.83 18.23
C ILE A 8 5.45 -10.28 18.81
N PHE A 9 5.41 -10.58 20.11
CA PHE A 9 4.19 -11.01 20.81
C PHE A 9 3.45 -9.86 21.49
N LYS A 10 3.91 -8.61 21.35
CA LYS A 10 3.21 -7.45 21.91
C LYS A 10 1.97 -7.14 21.09
N TYR A 11 0.87 -6.83 21.77
CA TYR A 11 -0.33 -6.30 21.16
C TYR A 11 -0.06 -4.94 20.51
N LEU A 12 -0.63 -4.71 19.32
CA LEU A 12 -0.60 -3.38 18.75
C LEU A 12 -1.42 -2.40 19.62
N PRO A 13 -1.00 -1.14 19.77
CA PRO A 13 -1.72 -0.16 20.58
C PRO A 13 -3.20 -0.06 20.18
N GLY A 14 -4.10 -0.27 21.13
CA GLY A 14 -5.55 -0.21 20.88
C GLY A 14 -6.11 -1.35 20.03
N ARG A 15 -5.41 -2.49 19.93
CA ARG A 15 -5.84 -3.67 19.16
C ARG A 15 -5.82 -4.95 19.99
N ASN A 16 -6.66 -5.90 19.58
CA ASN A 16 -6.79 -7.22 20.20
C ASN A 16 -5.92 -8.29 19.52
N PHE A 17 -4.91 -7.89 18.76
CA PHE A 17 -3.98 -8.78 18.08
C PHE A 17 -2.53 -8.33 18.25
N THR A 18 -1.62 -9.30 18.18
CA THR A 18 -0.17 -9.11 18.30
C THR A 18 0.46 -8.61 17.01
N PHE A 19 1.65 -8.02 17.11
CA PHE A 19 2.46 -7.67 15.95
C PHE A 19 2.67 -8.88 15.02
N TRP A 20 2.94 -10.07 15.56
CA TRP A 20 3.10 -11.27 14.76
C TRP A 20 1.86 -11.61 13.94
N GLN A 21 0.68 -11.62 14.56
CA GLN A 21 -0.58 -11.90 13.86
C GLN A 21 -0.84 -10.89 12.73
N TRP A 22 -0.56 -9.62 12.99
CA TRP A 22 -0.65 -8.58 11.98
C TRP A 22 0.33 -8.81 10.83
N PHE A 23 1.60 -9.06 11.15
CA PHE A 23 2.67 -9.26 10.17
C PHE A 23 2.42 -10.50 9.31
N ASP A 24 2.00 -11.60 9.92
CA ASP A 24 1.65 -12.83 9.21
C ASP A 24 0.50 -12.59 8.22
N GLY A 25 -0.54 -11.85 8.62
CA GLY A 25 -1.61 -11.43 7.73
C GLY A 25 -1.13 -10.55 6.56
N VAL A 26 -0.18 -9.65 6.81
CA VAL A 26 0.45 -8.84 5.74
C VAL A 26 1.24 -9.73 4.77
N ILE A 27 2.01 -10.68 5.28
CA ILE A 27 2.76 -11.64 4.46
C ILE A 27 1.81 -12.48 3.60
N GLU A 28 0.70 -12.96 4.17
CA GLU A 28 -0.31 -13.72 3.44
C GLU A 28 -0.94 -12.87 2.31
N LEU A 29 -1.38 -11.65 2.63
CA LEU A 29 -1.95 -10.71 1.67
C LEU A 29 -0.98 -10.44 0.50
N MET A 30 0.29 -10.19 0.82
CA MET A 30 1.32 -9.94 -0.17
C MET A 30 1.53 -11.14 -1.10
N LYS A 31 1.68 -12.33 -0.52
CA LYS A 31 1.91 -13.57 -1.28
C LYS A 31 0.75 -13.88 -2.22
N LYS A 32 -0.49 -13.67 -1.79
CA LYS A 32 -1.69 -14.03 -2.55
C LYS A 32 -2.07 -13.00 -3.62
N HIS A 33 -2.00 -11.71 -3.31
CA HIS A 33 -2.62 -10.68 -4.15
C HIS A 33 -1.69 -9.55 -4.60
N LEU A 34 -0.61 -9.26 -3.86
CA LEU A 34 0.14 -8.02 -4.05
C LEU A 34 1.57 -8.19 -4.54
N LYS A 35 2.02 -9.44 -4.77
CA LYS A 35 3.41 -9.75 -5.13
C LYS A 35 3.92 -8.94 -6.32
N SER A 36 3.13 -8.80 -7.38
CA SER A 36 3.52 -8.06 -8.59
C SER A 36 3.67 -6.56 -8.29
N HIS A 37 2.66 -5.96 -7.66
CA HIS A 37 2.65 -4.56 -7.25
C HIS A 37 3.79 -4.21 -6.28
N TRP A 38 4.13 -5.13 -5.37
CA TRP A 38 5.25 -4.97 -4.45
C TRP A 38 6.59 -4.97 -5.18
N ASN A 39 6.82 -5.95 -6.06
CA ASN A 39 8.06 -6.07 -6.82
C ASN A 39 8.30 -4.87 -7.74
N ASP A 40 7.23 -4.27 -8.25
CA ASP A 40 7.28 -3.09 -9.10
C ASP A 40 7.41 -1.78 -8.32
N GLY A 41 7.48 -1.85 -6.98
CA GLY A 41 7.63 -0.67 -6.11
C GLY A 41 6.36 0.17 -5.99
N ALA A 42 5.19 -0.35 -6.36
CA ALA A 42 3.94 0.40 -6.28
C ALA A 42 3.41 0.52 -4.84
N ILE A 43 3.87 -0.35 -3.94
CA ILE A 43 3.44 -0.41 -2.54
C ILE A 43 4.60 0.01 -1.64
N LEU A 44 4.41 1.07 -0.85
CA LEU A 44 5.36 1.47 0.20
C LEU A 44 5.24 0.55 1.43
N GLY A 45 4.01 0.10 1.74
CA GLY A 45 3.75 -0.95 2.71
C GLY A 45 3.91 -0.50 4.15
N PHE A 46 5.12 -0.58 4.71
CA PHE A 46 5.39 -0.37 6.13
C PHE A 46 5.46 1.13 6.48
N LEU A 47 4.32 1.80 6.43
CA LEU A 47 4.15 3.20 6.81
C LEU A 47 2.99 3.36 7.79
N ASN A 48 3.20 4.12 8.86
CA ASN A 48 2.11 4.48 9.76
C ASN A 48 1.28 5.66 9.21
N LYS A 49 0.14 5.92 9.85
CA LYS A 49 -0.78 6.99 9.41
C LYS A 49 -0.11 8.37 9.39
N GLN A 50 0.71 8.69 10.39
CA GLN A 50 1.38 10.00 10.50
C GLN A 50 2.43 10.19 9.40
N GLN A 51 3.28 9.18 9.16
CA GLN A 51 4.27 9.20 8.09
C GLN A 51 3.61 9.37 6.71
N ALA A 52 2.52 8.64 6.46
CA ALA A 52 1.76 8.80 5.21
C ALA A 52 1.20 10.22 5.08
N GLN A 53 0.72 10.80 6.18
CA GLN A 53 0.23 12.18 6.19
C GLN A 53 1.35 13.17 5.84
N ASP A 54 2.48 13.10 6.53
CA ASP A 54 3.61 14.02 6.33
C ASP A 54 4.15 13.94 4.89
N MET A 55 4.24 12.73 4.33
CA MET A 55 4.72 12.49 2.96
C MET A 55 3.77 13.01 1.88
N LEU A 56 2.45 12.98 2.14
CA LEU A 56 1.43 13.37 1.16
C LEU A 56 1.08 14.86 1.22
N MET A 57 1.15 15.50 2.39
CA MET A 57 0.80 16.91 2.55
C MET A 57 1.61 17.85 1.65
N SER A 58 2.87 17.49 1.35
CA SER A 58 3.75 18.28 0.47
C SER A 58 3.57 17.96 -1.03
N LYS A 59 2.64 17.07 -1.41
CA LYS A 59 2.41 16.62 -2.80
C LYS A 59 1.17 17.27 -3.40
N PRO A 60 1.01 17.30 -4.74
CA PRO A 60 -0.20 17.85 -5.37
C PRO A 60 -1.45 16.99 -5.09
N ASN A 61 -2.63 17.59 -5.22
CA ASN A 61 -3.92 16.90 -5.04
C ASN A 61 -4.03 15.68 -5.96
N GLY A 62 -4.62 14.61 -5.44
CA GLY A 62 -4.74 13.33 -6.14
C GLY A 62 -3.47 12.46 -6.07
N THR A 63 -2.40 12.91 -5.40
CA THR A 63 -1.26 12.05 -5.08
C THR A 63 -1.67 11.07 -3.99
N PHE A 64 -1.34 9.79 -4.18
CA PHE A 64 -1.69 8.72 -3.27
C PHE A 64 -0.54 7.74 -3.03
N LEU A 65 -0.65 6.97 -1.96
CA LEU A 65 0.26 5.87 -1.64
C LEU A 65 -0.49 4.69 -1.04
N LEU A 66 0.15 3.54 -1.09
CA LEU A 66 -0.34 2.27 -0.56
C LEU A 66 0.47 1.88 0.68
N ARG A 67 -0.23 1.64 1.80
CA ARG A 67 0.38 1.22 3.07
C ARG A 67 -0.41 0.09 3.73
N PHE A 68 0.26 -0.76 4.50
CA PHE A 68 -0.39 -1.76 5.32
C PHE A 68 -1.12 -1.08 6.47
N SER A 69 -2.34 -1.54 6.72
CA SER A 69 -3.17 -1.02 7.80
C SER A 69 -2.68 -1.55 9.13
N ASP A 70 -2.47 -0.65 10.10
CA ASP A 70 -2.20 -0.94 11.50
C ASP A 70 -3.49 -1.28 12.28
N SER A 71 -4.67 -1.06 11.68
CA SER A 71 -5.96 -1.31 12.31
C SER A 71 -6.59 -2.66 11.98
N GLU A 72 -6.14 -3.29 10.88
CA GLU A 72 -6.76 -4.47 10.28
C GLU A 72 -5.67 -5.51 9.96
N ILE A 73 -5.86 -6.77 10.38
CA ILE A 73 -4.92 -7.84 10.08
C ILE A 73 -4.97 -8.14 8.57
N GLY A 74 -3.80 -8.14 7.90
CA GLY A 74 -3.75 -8.39 6.47
C GLY A 74 -4.54 -7.37 5.63
N GLY A 75 -4.63 -6.13 6.13
CA GLY A 75 -5.25 -5.03 5.41
C GLY A 75 -4.23 -4.14 4.70
N ILE A 76 -4.56 -3.67 3.50
CA ILE A 76 -3.85 -2.60 2.80
C ILE A 76 -4.79 -1.42 2.57
N THR A 77 -4.34 -0.19 2.84
CA THR A 77 -5.15 1.02 2.66
C THR A 77 -4.49 1.96 1.66
N ILE A 78 -5.33 2.75 0.99
CA ILE A 78 -4.93 3.84 0.10
C ILE A 78 -5.07 5.14 0.88
N ALA A 79 -3.98 5.89 0.98
CA ALA A 79 -3.99 7.25 1.50
C ALA A 79 -3.75 8.24 0.35
N TRP A 80 -4.49 9.35 0.31
CA TRP A 80 -4.32 10.38 -0.72
C TRP A 80 -4.53 11.78 -0.17
N VAL A 81 -3.88 12.77 -0.78
CA VAL A 81 -4.09 14.18 -0.45
C VAL A 81 -5.10 14.81 -1.41
N ALA A 82 -6.07 15.53 -0.84
CA ALA A 82 -7.04 16.30 -1.60
C ALA A 82 -7.51 17.51 -0.78
N GLU A 83 -8.15 18.46 -1.46
CA GLU A 83 -8.82 19.57 -0.80
C GLU A 83 -10.05 19.11 -0.01
N ASN A 84 -10.34 19.82 1.07
CA ASN A 84 -11.52 19.62 1.88
C ASN A 84 -12.74 20.17 1.12
N PRO A 85 -13.73 19.32 0.78
CA PRO A 85 -14.93 19.80 0.08
C PRO A 85 -15.74 20.82 0.91
N ASN A 86 -15.59 20.83 2.24
CA ASN A 86 -16.32 21.72 3.13
C ASN A 86 -15.58 23.03 3.43
N LYS A 87 -14.27 23.13 3.10
CA LYS A 87 -13.42 24.27 3.44
C LYS A 87 -12.41 24.52 2.31
N ALA A 88 -12.77 25.44 1.42
CA ALA A 88 -11.90 25.84 0.32
C ALA A 88 -10.54 26.31 0.83
N GLY A 89 -9.46 25.79 0.22
CA GLY A 89 -8.07 26.10 0.61
C GLY A 89 -7.50 25.23 1.73
N GLU A 90 -8.30 24.40 2.41
CA GLU A 90 -7.79 23.41 3.37
C GLU A 90 -7.49 22.10 2.65
N ARG A 91 -6.30 21.54 2.86
CA ARG A 91 -5.87 20.25 2.30
C ARG A 91 -5.73 19.24 3.43
N MET A 92 -6.15 18.01 3.19
CA MET A 92 -5.99 16.94 4.17
C MET A 92 -5.71 15.60 3.48
N VAL A 93 -5.17 14.67 4.28
CA VAL A 93 -4.89 13.31 3.85
C VAL A 93 -6.03 12.40 4.25
N TRP A 94 -6.69 11.86 3.24
CA TRP A 94 -7.77 10.91 3.37
C TRP A 94 -7.21 9.49 3.35
N ASN A 95 -7.86 8.57 4.05
CA ASN A 95 -7.50 7.15 4.07
C ASN A 95 -8.76 6.34 3.77
N LEU A 96 -8.70 5.43 2.81
CA LEU A 96 -9.78 4.49 2.57
C LEU A 96 -9.84 3.42 3.66
N MET A 97 -11.01 2.79 3.78
CA MET A 97 -11.12 1.55 4.53
C MET A 97 -10.11 0.52 3.98
N PRO A 98 -9.38 -0.22 4.84
CA PRO A 98 -8.42 -1.21 4.39
C PRO A 98 -9.10 -2.31 3.56
N PHE A 99 -8.45 -2.71 2.48
CA PHE A 99 -8.81 -3.88 1.68
C PHE A 99 -8.09 -5.11 2.21
N THR A 100 -8.80 -6.22 2.27
CA THR A 100 -8.32 -7.51 2.75
C THR A 100 -8.25 -8.55 1.63
N THR A 101 -7.75 -9.73 1.92
CA THR A 101 -7.80 -10.90 1.02
C THR A 101 -9.20 -11.15 0.45
N LYS A 102 -10.26 -10.96 1.26
CA LYS A 102 -11.65 -11.16 0.83
C LYS A 102 -12.05 -10.17 -0.26
N ASP A 103 -11.62 -8.91 -0.13
CA ASP A 103 -11.88 -7.87 -1.11
C ASP A 103 -11.21 -8.15 -2.45
N PHE A 104 -9.99 -8.70 -2.40
CA PHE A 104 -9.20 -9.05 -3.58
C PHE A 104 -9.62 -10.35 -4.26
N SER A 105 -10.34 -11.23 -3.56
CA SER A 105 -11.02 -12.37 -4.20
C SER A 105 -12.15 -11.95 -5.14
N ILE A 106 -12.79 -10.80 -4.87
CA ILE A 106 -13.88 -10.26 -5.70
C ILE A 106 -13.31 -9.41 -6.83
N ARG A 107 -12.33 -8.55 -6.52
CA ARG A 107 -11.79 -7.59 -7.48
C ARG A 107 -10.36 -7.19 -7.15
N SER A 108 -9.49 -7.16 -8.17
CA SER A 108 -8.06 -6.89 -8.00
C SER A 108 -7.77 -5.49 -7.46
N LEU A 109 -6.56 -5.30 -6.90
CA LEU A 109 -6.10 -4.00 -6.44
C LEU A 109 -6.07 -2.96 -7.59
N ALA A 110 -5.58 -3.36 -8.76
CA ALA A 110 -5.46 -2.47 -9.91
C ALA A 110 -6.83 -1.97 -10.40
N ASP A 111 -7.81 -2.86 -10.53
CA ASP A 111 -9.15 -2.47 -10.97
C ASP A 111 -9.82 -1.54 -9.94
N ARG A 112 -9.61 -1.80 -8.63
CA ARG A 112 -10.12 -0.93 -7.56
C ARG A 112 -9.48 0.46 -7.59
N ILE A 113 -8.18 0.56 -7.87
CA ILE A 113 -7.48 1.85 -8.01
C ILE A 113 -7.95 2.58 -9.28
N SER A 114 -8.16 1.84 -10.37
CA SER A 114 -8.60 2.41 -11.65
C SER A 114 -9.94 3.13 -11.54
N ASP A 115 -10.87 2.61 -10.75
CA ASP A 115 -12.19 3.22 -10.54
C ASP A 115 -12.15 4.56 -9.79
N LEU A 116 -11.06 4.83 -9.06
CA LEU A 116 -10.94 6.03 -8.24
C LEU A 116 -10.38 7.17 -9.08
N ASN A 117 -11.28 7.92 -9.72
CA ASN A 117 -10.94 9.03 -10.62
C ASN A 117 -10.20 10.19 -9.93
N HIS A 118 -10.34 10.34 -8.62
CA HIS A 118 -9.64 11.36 -7.83
C HIS A 118 -8.18 11.00 -7.52
N LEU A 119 -7.77 9.74 -7.76
CA LEU A 119 -6.38 9.31 -7.66
C LEU A 119 -5.71 9.52 -9.02
N LEU A 120 -4.62 10.28 -9.02
CA LEU A 120 -3.94 10.72 -10.24
C LEU A 120 -2.48 10.26 -10.27
N PHE A 121 -1.77 10.42 -9.15
CA PHE A 121 -0.34 10.15 -9.07
C PHE A 121 -0.03 9.18 -7.94
N LEU A 122 0.63 8.08 -8.24
CA LEU A 122 1.27 7.26 -7.25
C LEU A 122 2.53 7.97 -6.73
N TYR A 123 2.68 8.03 -5.42
CA TYR A 123 3.85 8.61 -4.78
C TYR A 123 5.14 7.95 -5.28
N PRO A 124 6.21 8.72 -5.59
CA PRO A 124 6.32 10.16 -5.38
C PRO A 124 5.74 11.06 -6.49
N ASN A 125 5.60 10.56 -7.72
CA ASN A 125 5.24 11.35 -8.91
C ASN A 125 4.98 10.49 -10.18
N GLN A 126 4.49 9.26 -10.02
CA GLN A 126 4.19 8.37 -11.16
C GLN A 126 2.71 8.47 -11.54
N PRO A 127 2.33 8.65 -12.82
CA PRO A 127 0.94 8.61 -13.23
C PRO A 127 0.26 7.27 -12.90
N LYS A 128 -0.96 7.31 -12.36
CA LYS A 128 -1.74 6.12 -11.98
C LYS A 128 -1.86 5.14 -13.16
N GLU A 129 -2.18 5.66 -14.33
CA GLU A 129 -2.42 4.87 -15.54
C GLU A 129 -1.15 4.13 -15.97
N GLU A 130 0.02 4.76 -15.85
CA GLU A 130 1.30 4.12 -16.19
C GLU A 130 1.59 2.93 -15.26
N VAL A 131 1.33 3.08 -13.96
CA VAL A 131 1.66 2.04 -12.99
C VAL A 131 0.68 0.88 -13.03
N PHE A 132 -0.63 1.15 -13.15
CA PHE A 132 -1.68 0.15 -12.96
C PHE A 132 -2.32 -0.37 -14.26
N SER A 133 -2.15 0.27 -15.41
CA SER A 133 -2.72 -0.20 -16.69
C SER A 133 -2.29 -1.62 -17.06
N ARG A 134 -1.05 -2.01 -16.73
CA ARG A 134 -0.51 -3.37 -16.94
C ARG A 134 -1.18 -4.46 -16.12
N TYR A 135 -1.96 -4.08 -15.11
CA TYR A 135 -2.64 -4.99 -14.17
C TYR A 135 -4.16 -5.00 -14.34
N CYS A 136 -4.74 -4.01 -15.01
CA CYS A 136 -6.17 -3.95 -15.25
C CYS A 136 -6.58 -5.04 -16.25
N THR A 137 -7.65 -5.78 -15.95
CA THR A 137 -8.27 -6.67 -16.94
C THR A 137 -8.95 -5.81 -18.01
N PRO A 138 -8.57 -5.91 -19.29
CA PRO A 138 -9.22 -5.13 -20.35
C PRO A 138 -10.68 -5.56 -20.51
N PRO A 139 -11.66 -4.62 -20.65
CA PRO A 139 -13.03 -4.98 -20.99
C PRO A 139 -13.19 -5.57 -22.40
N ASN A 140 -12.22 -5.34 -23.30
CA ASN A 140 -12.04 -5.97 -24.61
C ASN A 140 -10.80 -5.32 -25.27
N CYS A 141 -10.06 -6.09 -26.08
CA CYS A 141 -8.95 -5.70 -26.99
C CYS A 141 -7.48 -5.64 -26.49
N MET A 142 -6.71 -6.59 -27.05
CA MET A 142 -5.43 -6.46 -27.79
C MET A 142 -4.24 -5.71 -27.16
N HIS A 143 -3.28 -6.53 -26.69
CA HIS A 143 -1.82 -6.37 -26.80
C HIS A 143 -1.23 -4.95 -26.91
N VAL A 144 -0.62 -4.48 -25.81
CA VAL A 144 0.70 -3.84 -25.84
C VAL A 144 1.51 -4.37 -24.65
N PHE A 145 2.25 -5.46 -24.85
CA PHE A 145 3.33 -5.85 -23.95
C PHE A 145 4.53 -4.96 -24.25
N SER A 146 4.74 -3.92 -23.44
CA SER A 146 6.06 -3.29 -23.35
C SER A 146 6.85 -3.98 -22.24
N CYS A 147 7.74 -4.86 -22.67
CA CYS A 147 8.78 -5.47 -21.87
C CYS A 147 9.76 -4.39 -21.38
N ARG A 148 9.88 -4.21 -20.05
CA ARG A 148 11.16 -3.82 -19.44
C ARG A 148 11.44 -4.69 -18.22
N GLN A 149 12.43 -5.56 -18.41
CA GLN A 149 13.12 -6.33 -17.41
C GLN A 149 13.60 -5.45 -16.23
N LYS A 150 13.41 -5.95 -15.01
CA LYS A 150 14.39 -5.99 -13.90
C LYS A 150 13.76 -6.81 -12.78
N CYS A 151 14.08 -8.10 -12.69
CA CYS A 151 15.23 -8.69 -12.02
C CYS A 151 14.98 -9.00 -10.54
N HIS A 152 15.00 -10.30 -10.25
CA HIS A 152 15.25 -10.98 -8.98
C HIS A 152 15.93 -10.13 -7.90
N GLN A 153 15.26 -9.99 -6.75
CA GLN A 153 15.73 -10.34 -5.40
C GLN A 153 14.97 -9.53 -4.33
N ILE A 154 13.85 -10.02 -3.80
CA ILE A 154 13.30 -9.45 -2.55
C ILE A 154 12.63 -10.54 -1.71
N ILE A 155 13.41 -11.52 -1.25
CA ILE A 155 13.09 -12.28 -0.03
C ILE A 155 14.10 -11.95 1.09
N VAL A 156 15.19 -11.22 0.80
CA VAL A 156 16.26 -10.95 1.79
C VAL A 156 16.18 -9.55 2.43
N CYS A 157 15.55 -8.54 1.81
CA CYS A 157 15.58 -7.17 2.37
C CYS A 157 14.60 -6.89 3.53
N LEU A 158 13.55 -7.67 3.73
CA LEU A 158 12.59 -7.40 4.83
C LEU A 158 13.09 -7.88 6.21
N ILE A 159 14.13 -8.71 6.28
CA ILE A 159 14.71 -9.14 7.56
C ILE A 159 15.90 -8.24 7.96
N VAL A 160 16.53 -7.52 7.03
CA VAL A 160 17.77 -6.77 7.32
C VAL A 160 17.51 -5.28 7.63
N SER A 161 16.44 -4.67 7.11
CA SER A 161 16.17 -3.24 7.35
C SER A 161 15.55 -2.91 8.71
N THR A 162 15.06 -3.91 9.46
CA THR A 162 14.57 -3.70 10.84
C THR A 162 15.67 -3.87 11.89
N VAL A 163 16.92 -4.16 11.49
CA VAL A 163 18.06 -4.32 12.40
C VAL A 163 19.07 -3.17 12.30
N ALA A 164 18.85 -2.17 11.45
CA ALA A 164 19.76 -1.03 11.27
C ALA A 164 19.26 0.32 11.81
N VAL A 165 18.24 0.33 12.67
CA VAL A 165 17.89 1.51 13.48
C VAL A 165 17.81 1.09 14.95
N THR A 166 18.98 0.81 15.53
CA THR A 166 19.41 1.09 16.92
C THR A 166 20.89 0.78 17.03
#